data_AF-A0A6G8PW12-F1
#
_entry.id   AF-A0A6G8PW12-F1
#
_cell.length_a   1.000
_cell.length_b   1.000
_cell.length_c   1.000
_cell.angle_alpha   90.00
_cell.angle_beta   90.00
_cell.angle_gamma   90.00
#
_symmetry.space_group_name_H-M   'P 1'
#
loop_
_entity.id
_entity.type
_entity.pdbx_description
1 polymer ?
#
loop_
_entity_poly.entity_id
_entity_poly.type
_entity_poly.pdbx_seq_one_letter_code
_entity_poly.pdbx_strand_id
1 'polypeptide(L)'
;MAALKTAPEILETVIEDGRENLQRANAGLALSGLAAGLNISFSALALGVVGAMAGGVGLVAMLFYPIGFLIVVLGRAQLFTENTVTPVTVVLDETNGLANMLRFWAVVFTSNVLGAAIFAVAVT
;
A
#
# COMPACT_ATOMS: atom_id res chain seq x y z
N MET A 1 -3.76 23.60 21.04
CA MET A 1 -3.35 23.32 19.65
C MET A 1 -2.08 22.50 19.74
N ALA A 2 -2.08 21.23 19.31
CA ALA A 2 -0.87 20.41 19.36
C ALA A 2 0.19 21.06 18.45
N ALA A 3 1.42 21.21 18.94
CA ALA A 3 2.52 21.71 18.12
C ALA A 3 2.73 20.73 16.95
N LEU A 4 2.91 21.28 15.74
CA LEU A 4 3.22 20.46 14.56
C LEU A 4 4.62 19.86 14.74
N LYS A 5 4.77 18.58 14.43
CA LYS A 5 6.07 17.90 14.45
C LYS A 5 7.02 18.59 13.46
N THR A 6 8.26 18.78 13.89
CA THR A 6 9.39 19.18 13.04
C THR A 6 9.81 18.04 12.12
N ALA A 7 10.54 18.34 11.04
CA ALA A 7 10.99 17.30 10.10
C ALA A 7 11.82 16.17 10.77
N PRO A 8 12.74 16.45 11.71
CA PRO A 8 13.45 15.39 12.45
C PRO A 8 12.50 14.50 13.27
N GLU A 9 11.51 15.09 13.95
CA GLU A 9 10.52 14.33 14.73
C GLU A 9 9.62 13.45 13.84
N ILE A 10 9.29 13.91 12.62
CA ILE A 10 8.58 13.10 11.63
C ILE A 10 9.45 11.93 11.18
N LEU A 11 10.72 12.19 10.85
CA LEU A 11 11.65 11.15 10.41
C LEU A 11 11.85 10.08 11.50
N GLU A 12 12.03 10.48 12.75
CA GLU A 12 12.17 9.55 13.87
C GLU A 12 10.91 8.69 14.05
N THR A 13 9.72 9.28 13.88
CA THR A 13 8.46 8.52 13.87
C THR A 13 8.43 7.49 12.74
N VAL A 14 8.82 7.89 11.52
CA VAL A 14 8.85 7.00 10.34
C VAL A 14 9.86 5.86 10.52
N ILE A 15 11.02 6.12 11.12
CA ILE A 15 12.02 5.09 11.43
C ILE A 15 11.43 4.09 12.44
N GLU A 16 10.83 4.56 13.51
CA GLU A 16 10.26 3.68 14.55
C GLU A 16 9.10 2.83 13.99
N ASP A 17 8.17 3.44 13.27
CA ASP A 17 7.08 2.72 12.57
C ASP A 17 7.65 1.69 11.57
N GLY A 18 8.77 2.03 10.91
CA GLY A 18 9.49 1.15 9.99
C GLY A 18 10.06 -0.08 10.67
N ARG A 19 10.70 0.09 11.84
CA ARG A 19 11.26 -1.01 12.63
C ARG A 19 10.18 -2.00 13.03
N GLU A 20 9.06 -1.51 13.54
CA GLU A 20 7.92 -2.36 13.90
C GLU A 20 7.39 -3.14 12.70
N ASN A 21 7.20 -2.48 11.56
CA ASN A 21 6.68 -3.11 10.35
C ASN A 21 7.65 -4.16 9.76
N LEU A 22 8.95 -3.89 9.76
CA LEU A 22 9.97 -4.81 9.28
C LEU A 22 10.11 -6.08 10.14
N GLN A 23 9.70 -6.05 11.41
CA GLN A 23 9.69 -7.20 12.30
C GLN A 23 8.42 -8.06 12.19
N ARG A 24 7.40 -7.61 11.44
CA ARG A 24 6.15 -8.37 11.30
C ARG A 24 6.37 -9.73 10.64
N ALA A 25 5.62 -10.71 11.14
CA ALA A 25 5.62 -12.07 10.62
C ALA A 25 5.18 -12.10 9.14
N ASN A 26 5.87 -12.94 8.34
CA ASN A 26 5.60 -13.10 6.90
C ASN A 26 4.12 -13.35 6.60
N ALA A 27 3.45 -14.22 7.37
CA ALA A 27 2.04 -14.53 7.15
C ALA A 27 1.12 -13.30 7.33
N GLY A 28 1.39 -12.48 8.35
CA GLY A 28 0.63 -11.25 8.58
C GLY A 28 0.87 -10.21 7.48
N LEU A 29 2.10 -10.08 7.01
CA LEU A 29 2.45 -9.22 5.87
C LEU A 29 1.77 -9.69 4.58
N ALA A 30 1.81 -11.00 4.31
CA ALA A 30 1.22 -11.58 3.11
C ALA A 30 -0.30 -11.42 3.09
N LEU A 31 -0.99 -11.71 4.20
CA LEU A 31 -2.45 -11.52 4.29
C LEU A 31 -2.84 -10.05 4.15
N SER A 32 -2.11 -9.14 4.79
CA SER A 32 -2.37 -7.71 4.67
C SER A 32 -2.06 -7.18 3.27
N GLY A 33 -1.01 -7.66 2.63
CA GLY A 33 -0.68 -7.35 1.23
C GLY A 33 -1.68 -7.91 0.25
N LEU A 34 -2.21 -9.11 0.49
CA LEU A 34 -3.27 -9.70 -0.32
C LEU A 34 -4.53 -8.83 -0.25
N ALA A 35 -4.93 -8.43 0.97
CA ALA A 35 -6.05 -7.52 1.18
C ALA A 35 -5.83 -6.16 0.48
N ALA A 36 -4.62 -5.60 0.54
CA ALA A 36 -4.29 -4.36 -0.17
C ALA A 36 -4.43 -4.52 -1.69
N GLY A 37 -3.99 -5.64 -2.27
CA GLY A 37 -4.13 -5.95 -3.69
C GLY A 37 -5.59 -6.09 -4.15
N LEU A 38 -6.42 -6.76 -3.34
CA LEU A 38 -7.87 -6.83 -3.57
C LEU A 38 -8.50 -5.43 -3.50
N ASN A 39 -8.14 -4.64 -2.50
CA ASN A 39 -8.72 -3.32 -2.25
C ASN A 39 -8.32 -2.29 -3.30
N ILE A 40 -7.07 -2.26 -3.75
CA ILE A 40 -6.62 -1.32 -4.78
C ILE A 40 -7.31 -1.60 -6.13
N SER A 41 -7.72 -2.84 -6.38
CA SER A 41 -8.43 -3.22 -7.62
C SER A 41 -9.79 -2.56 -7.78
N PHE A 42 -10.41 -2.10 -6.69
CA PHE A 42 -11.64 -1.29 -6.75
C PHE A 42 -11.43 0.04 -7.50
N SER A 43 -10.22 0.59 -7.53
CA SER A 43 -9.91 1.78 -8.34
C SER A 43 -10.10 1.49 -9.83
N ALA A 44 -9.60 0.35 -10.30
CA ALA A 44 -9.76 -0.07 -11.70
C ALA A 44 -11.22 -0.41 -12.02
N LEU A 45 -11.91 -1.09 -11.11
CA LEU A 45 -13.33 -1.39 -11.26
C LEU A 45 -14.18 -0.11 -11.36
N ALA A 46 -13.94 0.87 -10.47
CA ALA A 46 -14.66 2.13 -10.49
C ALA A 46 -14.43 2.89 -11.79
N LEU A 47 -13.19 2.95 -12.28
CA LEU A 47 -12.87 3.53 -13.59
C LEU A 47 -13.61 2.83 -14.72
N GLY A 48 -13.65 1.49 -14.74
CA GLY A 48 -14.34 0.71 -15.77
C GLY A 48 -15.85 0.93 -15.77
N VAL A 49 -16.48 0.85 -14.60
CA VAL A 49 -17.94 1.02 -14.44
C VAL A 49 -18.37 2.44 -14.77
N VAL A 50 -17.75 3.45 -14.15
CA VAL A 50 -18.11 4.86 -14.39
C VAL A 50 -17.75 5.25 -15.81
N GLY A 51 -16.62 4.75 -16.34
CA GLY A 51 -16.22 4.97 -17.72
C GLY A 51 -17.24 4.43 -18.72
N ALA A 52 -17.75 3.22 -18.51
CA ALA A 52 -18.80 2.64 -19.35
C ALA A 52 -20.11 3.45 -19.29
N MET A 53 -20.48 3.97 -18.11
CA MET A 53 -21.68 4.80 -17.93
C MET A 53 -21.53 6.22 -18.51
N ALA A 54 -20.33 6.78 -18.46
CA ALA A 54 -20.04 8.14 -18.90
C ALA A 54 -19.58 8.24 -20.37
N GLY A 55 -19.54 7.13 -21.11
CA GLY A 55 -19.09 7.10 -22.51
C GLY A 55 -17.57 7.19 -22.69
N GLY A 56 -16.79 6.91 -21.65
CA GLY A 56 -15.33 6.89 -21.67
C GLY A 56 -14.70 7.21 -20.31
N VAL A 57 -13.39 6.98 -20.19
CA VAL A 57 -12.61 7.26 -18.97
C VAL A 57 -12.23 8.76 -18.90
N GLY A 58 -13.26 9.61 -18.86
CA GLY A 58 -13.11 11.07 -18.72
C GLY A 58 -12.98 11.53 -17.27
N LEU A 59 -13.09 12.85 -17.04
CA LEU A 59 -12.96 13.46 -15.71
C LEU A 59 -13.88 12.82 -14.66
N VAL A 60 -15.12 12.48 -15.05
CA VAL A 60 -16.10 11.87 -14.14
C VAL A 60 -15.58 10.53 -13.62
N ALA A 61 -15.01 9.66 -14.46
CA ALA A 61 -14.44 8.40 -14.01
C ALA A 61 -13.22 8.61 -13.11
N MET A 62 -12.33 9.55 -13.48
CA MET A 62 -11.13 9.88 -12.71
C MET A 62 -11.43 10.35 -11.27
N LEU A 63 -12.58 10.98 -11.02
CA LEU A 63 -13.01 11.34 -9.66
C LEU A 63 -13.18 10.13 -8.74
N PHE A 64 -13.44 8.94 -9.30
CA PHE A 64 -13.64 7.69 -8.55
C PHE A 64 -12.38 6.84 -8.47
N TYR A 65 -11.32 7.17 -9.21
CA TYR A 65 -10.04 6.45 -9.15
C TYR A 65 -9.47 6.32 -7.72
N PRO A 66 -9.54 7.33 -6.84
CA PRO A 66 -8.95 7.21 -5.50
C PRO A 66 -9.63 6.19 -4.59
N ILE A 67 -10.81 5.66 -4.93
CA ILE A 67 -11.61 4.80 -4.04
C ILE A 67 -10.82 3.58 -3.53
N GLY A 68 -10.15 2.84 -4.41
CA GLY A 68 -9.36 1.68 -3.99
C GLY A 68 -8.23 2.07 -3.03
N PHE A 69 -7.56 3.19 -3.29
CA PHE A 69 -6.50 3.70 -2.42
C PHE A 69 -7.04 4.16 -1.05
N LEU A 70 -8.20 4.80 -1.00
CA LEU A 70 -8.86 5.16 0.26
C LEU A 70 -9.20 3.93 1.10
N ILE A 71 -9.71 2.86 0.47
CA ILE A 71 -9.99 1.60 1.16
C ILE A 71 -8.71 1.00 1.75
N VAL A 72 -7.60 1.01 1.00
CA VAL A 72 -6.29 0.52 1.47
C VAL A 72 -5.81 1.29 2.69
N VAL A 73 -5.78 2.62 2.63
CA VAL A 73 -5.25 3.48 3.70
C VAL A 73 -6.13 3.40 4.95
N LEU A 74 -7.45 3.49 4.80
CA LEU A 74 -8.39 3.36 5.92
C LEU A 74 -8.33 1.97 6.56
N GLY A 75 -8.13 0.93 5.75
CA GLY A 75 -7.94 -0.45 6.19
C GLY A 75 -6.56 -0.75 6.75
N ARG A 76 -5.60 0.20 6.69
CA ARG A 76 -4.19 0.03 7.09
C ARG A 76 -3.55 -1.21 6.45
N ALA A 77 -3.94 -1.51 5.23
CA ALA A 77 -3.45 -2.67 4.50
C ALA A 77 -2.06 -2.38 3.89
N GLN A 78 -1.22 -3.41 3.75
CA GLN A 78 0.15 -3.22 3.28
C GLN A 78 0.20 -3.10 1.75
N LEU A 79 0.24 -1.86 1.25
CA LEU A 79 0.45 -1.59 -0.17
C LEU A 79 1.92 -1.28 -0.44
N PHE A 80 2.48 -1.91 -1.47
CA PHE A 80 3.90 -1.81 -1.80
C PHE A 80 4.34 -0.36 -2.06
N THR A 81 3.56 0.40 -2.84
CA THR A 81 3.90 1.78 -3.21
C THR A 81 3.90 2.75 -2.03
N GLU A 82 3.12 2.46 -0.99
CA GLU A 82 3.11 3.24 0.26
C GLU A 82 4.33 2.93 1.13
N ASN A 83 4.81 1.68 1.09
CA ASN A 83 5.86 1.18 1.98
C ASN A 83 7.24 1.10 1.31
N THR A 84 7.61 2.15 0.58
CA THR A 84 8.93 2.29 -0.06
C THR A 84 9.91 3.08 0.81
N VAL A 85 9.48 4.24 1.31
CA VAL A 85 10.32 5.15 2.09
C VAL A 85 10.62 4.59 3.48
N THR A 86 9.60 4.12 4.21
CA THR A 86 9.72 3.67 5.60
C THR A 86 10.76 2.56 5.80
N PRO A 87 10.80 1.49 4.98
CA PRO A 87 11.86 0.48 5.10
C PRO A 87 13.24 1.03 4.75
N VAL A 88 13.33 1.92 3.75
CA VAL A 88 14.61 2.53 3.33
C VAL A 88 15.17 3.41 4.42
N THR A 89 14.34 4.20 5.12
CA THR A 89 14.80 5.03 6.24
C THR A 89 15.38 4.19 7.37
N VAL A 90 14.82 3.01 7.65
CA VAL A 90 15.39 2.08 8.63
C VAL A 90 16.73 1.51 8.15
N VAL A 91 16.88 1.17 6.87
CA VAL A 91 18.17 0.68 6.33
C VAL A 91 19.25 1.77 6.34
N LEU A 92 18.87 3.04 6.17
CA LEU A 92 19.79 4.16 6.27
C LEU A 92 20.23 4.44 7.71
N ASP A 93 19.35 4.15 8.68
CA ASP A 93 19.63 4.26 10.11
C ASP A 93 20.41 3.04 10.66
N GLU A 94 20.14 1.84 10.14
CA GLU A 94 20.68 0.57 10.61
C GLU A 94 21.40 -0.22 9.50
N THR A 95 22.69 -0.53 9.71
CA THR A 95 23.56 -1.19 8.71
C THR A 95 23.14 -2.63 8.33
N ASN A 96 22.29 -3.29 9.12
CA ASN A 96 21.89 -4.68 8.91
C ASN A 96 20.44 -4.85 8.41
N GLY A 97 19.73 -3.77 8.09
CA GLY A 97 18.31 -3.80 7.72
C GLY A 97 18.02 -4.30 6.29
N LEU A 98 19.02 -4.36 5.41
CA LEU A 98 18.82 -4.55 3.97
C LEU A 98 18.09 -5.87 3.63
N ALA A 99 18.48 -6.98 4.27
CA ALA A 99 17.86 -8.28 4.02
C ALA A 99 16.39 -8.31 4.47
N ASN A 100 16.07 -7.68 5.61
CA ASN A 100 14.71 -7.59 6.11
C ASN A 100 13.83 -6.70 5.24
N MET A 101 14.37 -5.59 4.72
CA MET A 101 13.69 -4.74 3.74
C MET A 101 13.35 -5.51 2.46
N LEU A 102 14.33 -6.22 1.88
CA LEU A 102 14.10 -7.02 0.67
C LEU A 102 13.05 -8.13 0.90
N ARG A 103 13.09 -8.81 2.04
CA ARG A 103 12.05 -9.77 2.45
C ARG A 103 10.68 -9.11 2.50
N PHE A 104 10.57 -7.99 3.21
CA PHE A 104 9.31 -7.25 3.38
C PHE A 104 8.75 -6.84 2.01
N TRP A 105 9.56 -6.23 1.16
CA TRP A 105 9.17 -5.83 -0.19
C TRP A 105 8.73 -7.00 -1.05
N ALA A 106 9.49 -8.09 -1.08
CA ALA A 106 9.14 -9.27 -1.87
C ALA A 106 7.79 -9.85 -1.42
N VAL A 107 7.56 -9.99 -0.11
CA VAL A 107 6.30 -10.54 0.42
C VAL A 107 5.12 -9.61 0.10
N VAL A 108 5.25 -8.31 0.34
CA VAL A 108 4.16 -7.36 0.10
C VAL A 108 3.85 -7.22 -1.39
N PHE A 109 4.87 -7.06 -2.24
CA PHE A 109 4.69 -6.91 -3.69
C PHE A 109 4.02 -8.14 -4.30
N THR A 110 4.53 -9.35 -4.01
CA THR A 110 3.94 -10.59 -4.53
C THR A 110 2.50 -10.77 -4.06
N SER A 111 2.21 -10.46 -2.80
CA SER A 111 0.86 -10.55 -2.25
C SER A 111 -0.10 -9.52 -2.88
N ASN A 112 0.35 -8.28 -3.12
CA ASN A 112 -0.45 -7.26 -3.82
C ASN A 112 -0.81 -7.71 -5.24
N VAL A 113 0.17 -8.22 -6.00
CA VAL A 113 -0.04 -8.72 -7.37
C VAL A 113 -1.01 -9.90 -7.36
N LEU A 114 -0.84 -10.87 -6.45
CA LEU A 114 -1.75 -12.00 -6.31
C LEU A 114 -3.17 -11.55 -5.95
N GLY A 115 -3.32 -10.59 -5.03
CA GLY A 115 -4.62 -10.04 -4.65
C GLY A 115 -5.33 -9.39 -5.84
N ALA A 116 -4.60 -8.58 -6.62
CA ALA A 116 -5.14 -7.97 -7.83
C ALA A 116 -5.51 -8.99 -8.90
N ALA A 117 -4.70 -10.03 -9.10
CA ALA A 117 -4.99 -11.11 -10.04
C ALA A 117 -6.24 -11.90 -9.64
N ILE A 118 -6.40 -12.24 -8.35
CA ILE A 118 -7.60 -12.90 -7.82
C ILE A 118 -8.83 -12.03 -8.05
N PHE A 119 -8.74 -10.73 -7.76
CA PHE A 119 -9.85 -9.80 -7.99
C PHE A 119 -10.25 -9.77 -9.47
N ALA A 120 -9.27 -9.66 -10.38
CA ALA A 120 -9.51 -9.62 -11.81
C ALA A 120 -10.24 -10.89 -12.30
N VAL A 121 -9.79 -12.07 -11.86
CA VAL A 121 -10.44 -13.35 -12.19
C VAL A 121 -11.85 -13.45 -11.60
N ALA A 122 -12.09 -12.90 -10.40
CA ALA A 122 -13.39 -12.98 -9.75
C ALA A 122 -14.46 -12.05 -10.35
N VAL A 123 -14.04 -10.97 -11.01
CA VAL A 123 -14.93 -9.91 -11.54
C VAL A 123 -15.07 -9.96 -13.07
N THR A 124 -14.29 -10.81 -13.74
CA THR A 124 -14.44 -11.11 -15.18
C THR A 124 -15.38 -12.29 -15.38
#